data_AF-A0A3L7TLJ2-F1
#
_entry.id   AF-A0A3L7TLJ2-F1
#
_cell.length_a   1.000
_cell.length_b   1.000
_cell.length_c   1.000
_cell.angle_alpha   90.00
_cell.angle_beta   90.00
_cell.angle_gamma   90.00
#
_symmetry.space_group_name_H-M   'P 1'
#
loop_
_entity.id
_entity.type
_entity.pdbx_description
1 polymer ?
#
loop_
_entity_poly.entity_id
_entity_poly.type
_entity_poly.pdbx_seq_one_letter_code
_entity_poly.pdbx_strand_id
1 'polypeptide(L)'
;MGGDRSNFYDSHQPSDRRLRHRPLWLKPITSALRVPKITSMAVNLQSRVIDLRRKLLAMGAEVEQRVALAVAVVRDGDVDIAKTVRETDAEIDAMQAEVENECMRLLALGAPVASDLRLILSAIRISNELERIADMAKGSCKRVTKLVESGSYRFPPALLDMAEATRTMLRDVLVALSNEDAKLCLEIRRSDSFVDALNREVMLWSREWITQDVHSTAAAIEILAIGQRFERMADIITQIAGDTVFLVEGRILRHGAE
;
A
#
# COMPACT_ATOMS: atom_id res chain seq x y z
N MET A 1 7.99 -59.22 -33.82
CA MET A 1 8.40 -59.97 -35.03
C MET A 1 7.53 -59.54 -36.19
N GLY A 2 8.14 -59.16 -37.31
CA GLY A 2 7.60 -59.33 -38.66
C GLY A 2 6.75 -58.20 -39.27
N GLY A 3 7.10 -57.79 -40.49
CA GLY A 3 6.25 -57.06 -41.45
C GLY A 3 6.84 -55.71 -41.89
N ASP A 4 8.00 -55.69 -42.52
CA ASP A 4 8.23 -55.77 -43.98
C ASP A 4 7.74 -54.54 -44.77
N ARG A 5 8.71 -53.89 -45.42
CA ARG A 5 8.57 -52.75 -46.31
C ARG A 5 8.79 -53.27 -47.73
N SER A 6 7.78 -53.26 -48.58
CA SER A 6 8.03 -53.12 -50.03
C SER A 6 6.77 -52.78 -50.83
N ASN A 7 6.99 -51.86 -51.78
CA ASN A 7 6.31 -51.67 -53.05
C ASN A 7 4.82 -51.32 -53.08
N PHE A 8 4.54 -50.03 -53.29
CA PHE A 8 3.50 -49.60 -54.22
C PHE A 8 3.92 -48.28 -54.91
N TYR A 9 4.85 -48.40 -55.85
CA TYR A 9 4.94 -47.51 -57.00
C TYR A 9 4.97 -48.43 -58.22
N ASP A 10 3.89 -48.49 -59.00
CA ASP A 10 3.89 -47.91 -60.35
C ASP A 10 2.51 -48.04 -61.03
N SER A 11 2.09 -46.97 -61.71
CA SER A 11 1.54 -47.00 -63.08
C SER A 11 0.83 -45.68 -63.41
N HIS A 12 1.37 -45.02 -64.42
CA HIS A 12 0.86 -43.83 -65.10
C HIS A 12 -0.53 -44.05 -65.74
N GLN A 13 -1.40 -43.01 -65.74
CA GLN A 13 -1.74 -42.17 -66.91
C GLN A 13 -3.03 -41.31 -66.70
N PRO A 14 -3.22 -40.23 -67.48
CA PRO A 14 -3.86 -39.00 -67.02
C PRO A 14 -5.35 -38.94 -67.35
N SER A 15 -6.14 -38.27 -66.50
CA SER A 15 -7.48 -37.83 -66.89
C SER A 15 -7.71 -36.36 -66.54
N ASP A 16 -7.98 -35.63 -67.61
CA ASP A 16 -8.37 -34.23 -67.73
C ASP A 16 -9.42 -33.83 -66.68
N ARG A 17 -9.03 -32.96 -65.74
CA ARG A 17 -9.97 -32.24 -64.87
C ARG A 17 -9.66 -30.74 -64.96
N ARG A 18 -10.22 -30.12 -65.99
CA ARG A 18 -10.28 -28.66 -66.16
C ARG A 18 -10.82 -28.02 -64.87
N LEU A 19 -9.95 -27.31 -64.16
CA LEU A 19 -10.32 -26.46 -63.04
C LEU A 19 -11.15 -25.28 -63.56
N ARG A 20 -12.45 -25.28 -63.29
CA ARG A 20 -13.31 -24.12 -63.54
C ARG A 20 -13.02 -23.07 -62.46
N HIS A 21 -12.24 -22.05 -62.79
CA HIS A 21 -12.12 -20.85 -61.97
C HIS A 21 -13.44 -20.07 -62.00
N ARG A 22 -14.17 -20.02 -60.88
CA ARG A 22 -15.17 -18.97 -60.64
C ARG A 22 -14.45 -17.81 -59.94
N PRO A 23 -14.53 -16.56 -60.44
CA PRO A 23 -14.00 -15.43 -59.70
C PRO A 23 -14.86 -15.22 -58.44
N LEU A 24 -14.24 -15.33 -57.27
CA LEU A 24 -14.85 -14.97 -56.00
C LEU A 24 -14.73 -13.44 -55.87
N TRP A 25 -15.83 -12.73 -56.10
CA TRP A 25 -15.87 -11.28 -55.82
C TRP A 25 -15.91 -11.09 -54.30
N LEU A 26 -14.78 -10.73 -53.69
CA LEU A 26 -14.76 -10.21 -52.32
C LEU A 26 -15.40 -8.82 -52.34
N LYS A 27 -16.59 -8.70 -51.74
CA LYS A 27 -17.18 -7.39 -51.46
C LYS A 27 -16.28 -6.64 -50.48
N PRO A 28 -16.04 -5.33 -50.68
CA PRO A 28 -15.30 -4.56 -49.69
C PRO A 28 -16.10 -4.58 -48.39
N ILE A 29 -15.48 -5.05 -47.31
CA ILE A 29 -16.01 -4.90 -45.96
C ILE A 29 -15.83 -3.42 -45.62
N THR A 30 -16.79 -2.58 -46.00
CA THR A 30 -16.96 -1.26 -45.39
C THR A 30 -17.63 -1.45 -44.04
N SER A 31 -16.94 -2.13 -43.13
CA SER A 31 -17.20 -2.02 -41.70
C SER A 31 -16.48 -0.74 -41.28
N ALA A 32 -17.25 0.32 -41.05
CA ALA A 32 -16.77 1.47 -40.33
C ALA A 32 -16.40 1.01 -38.92
N LEU A 33 -15.16 0.54 -38.75
CA LEU A 33 -14.51 0.44 -37.45
C LEU A 33 -14.51 1.85 -36.88
N ARG A 34 -15.48 2.11 -36.01
CA ARG A 34 -15.55 3.34 -35.22
C ARG A 34 -14.36 3.31 -34.27
N VAL A 35 -13.21 3.79 -34.75
CA VAL A 35 -12.07 4.08 -33.90
C VAL A 35 -12.59 5.12 -32.89
N PRO A 36 -12.63 4.83 -31.58
CA PRO A 36 -12.99 5.85 -30.61
C PRO A 36 -12.05 7.04 -30.81
N LYS A 37 -12.60 8.26 -30.81
CA LYS A 37 -11.80 9.48 -30.98
C LYS A 37 -10.67 9.43 -29.94
N ILE A 38 -9.42 9.38 -30.39
CA ILE A 38 -8.22 9.30 -29.53
C ILE A 38 -8.25 10.38 -28.42
N THR A 39 -8.82 11.54 -28.74
CA THR A 39 -9.06 12.65 -27.79
C THR A 39 -9.99 12.28 -26.62
N SER A 40 -11.05 11.48 -26.81
CA SER A 40 -11.95 11.10 -25.71
C SER A 40 -11.34 10.05 -24.78
N MET A 41 -10.45 9.18 -25.28
CA MET A 41 -9.71 8.23 -24.43
C MET A 41 -8.63 8.94 -23.59
N ALA A 42 -7.90 9.89 -24.18
CA ALA A 42 -6.90 10.67 -23.46
C ALA A 42 -7.51 11.53 -22.34
N VAL A 43 -8.66 12.19 -22.61
CA VAL A 43 -9.41 12.96 -21.61
C VAL A 43 -9.94 12.06 -20.48
N ASN A 44 -10.35 10.82 -20.80
CA ASN A 44 -10.78 9.84 -19.80
C ASN A 44 -9.61 9.40 -18.91
N LEU A 45 -8.43 9.14 -19.48
CA LEU A 45 -7.24 8.72 -18.73
C LEU A 45 -6.80 9.76 -17.70
N GLN A 46 -6.70 11.03 -18.09
CA GLN A 46 -6.28 12.11 -17.18
C GLN A 46 -7.25 12.28 -16.01
N SER A 47 -8.56 12.25 -16.26
CA SER A 47 -9.56 12.31 -15.19
C SER A 47 -9.39 11.16 -14.20
N ARG A 48 -9.14 9.95 -14.69
CA ARG A 48 -8.99 8.76 -13.85
C ARG A 48 -7.69 8.76 -13.04
N VAL A 49 -6.63 9.34 -13.59
CA VAL A 49 -5.37 9.57 -12.86
C VAL A 49 -5.58 10.55 -11.69
N ILE A 50 -6.33 11.64 -11.92
CA ILE A 50 -6.70 12.58 -10.86
C ILE A 50 -7.56 11.88 -9.79
N ASP A 51 -8.52 11.06 -10.23
CA ASP A 51 -9.36 10.27 -9.33
C ASP A 51 -8.57 9.27 -8.48
N LEU A 52 -7.58 8.60 -9.07
CA LEU A 52 -6.66 7.71 -8.34
C LEU A 52 -5.93 8.47 -7.22
N ARG A 53 -5.36 9.63 -7.54
CA ARG A 53 -4.66 10.45 -6.54
C ARG A 53 -5.59 10.89 -5.41
N ARG A 54 -6.81 11.31 -5.74
CA ARG A 54 -7.81 11.71 -4.76
C ARG A 54 -8.18 10.55 -3.82
N LYS A 55 -8.36 9.34 -4.36
CA LYS A 55 -8.65 8.14 -3.55
C LYS A 55 -7.51 7.80 -2.61
N LEU A 56 -6.27 7.83 -3.11
CA LEU A 56 -5.08 7.57 -2.30
C LEU A 56 -4.95 8.56 -1.13
N LEU A 57 -5.14 9.86 -1.41
CA LEU A 57 -5.09 10.89 -0.36
C LEU A 57 -6.25 10.78 0.63
N ALA A 58 -7.45 10.42 0.18
CA ALA A 58 -8.59 10.16 1.06
C ALA A 58 -8.32 8.98 2.00
N MET A 59 -7.74 7.90 1.49
CA MET A 59 -7.31 6.76 2.31
C MET A 59 -6.26 7.19 3.33
N GLY A 60 -5.26 7.97 2.91
CA GLY A 60 -4.25 8.53 3.80
C GLY A 60 -4.84 9.33 4.97
N ALA A 61 -5.83 10.20 4.68
CA ALA A 61 -6.51 10.99 5.71
C ALA A 61 -7.29 10.12 6.72
N GLU A 62 -7.96 9.07 6.25
CA GLU A 62 -8.67 8.13 7.14
C GLU A 62 -7.66 7.38 8.03
N VAL A 63 -6.54 6.92 7.47
CA VAL A 63 -5.47 6.28 8.26
C VAL A 63 -4.85 7.24 9.28
N GLU A 64 -4.62 8.51 8.93
CA GLU A 64 -4.16 9.54 9.87
C GLU A 64 -5.14 9.69 11.05
N GLN A 65 -6.44 9.69 10.76
CA GLN A 65 -7.47 9.74 11.81
C GLN A 65 -7.41 8.51 12.72
N ARG A 66 -7.24 7.30 12.18
CA ARG A 66 -7.09 6.08 13.00
C ARG A 66 -5.86 6.11 13.89
N VAL A 67 -4.74 6.59 13.36
CA VAL A 67 -3.52 6.76 14.16
C VAL A 67 -3.74 7.81 15.25
N ALA A 68 -4.35 8.95 14.94
CA ALA A 68 -4.66 9.98 15.94
C ALA A 68 -5.55 9.45 17.08
N LEU A 69 -6.56 8.64 16.75
CA LEU A 69 -7.39 7.96 17.76
C LEU A 69 -6.58 6.95 18.57
N ALA A 70 -5.71 6.16 17.94
CA ALA A 70 -4.85 5.21 18.66
C ALA A 70 -3.87 5.91 19.61
N VAL A 71 -3.33 7.07 19.24
CA VAL A 71 -2.51 7.90 20.14
C VAL A 71 -3.34 8.40 21.33
N ALA A 72 -4.57 8.87 21.10
CA ALA A 72 -5.47 9.28 22.17
C ALA A 72 -5.79 8.12 23.12
N VAL A 73 -6.04 6.92 22.59
CA VAL A 73 -6.25 5.70 23.38
C VAL A 73 -5.03 5.37 24.24
N VAL A 74 -3.82 5.48 23.71
CA VAL A 74 -2.58 5.22 24.47
C VAL A 74 -2.38 6.26 25.57
N ARG A 75 -2.80 7.52 25.35
CA ARG A 75 -2.70 8.58 26.35
C ARG A 75 -3.74 8.44 27.46
N ASP A 76 -4.98 8.22 27.08
CA ASP A 76 -6.15 8.40 27.95
C ASP A 76 -6.71 7.05 28.47
N GLY A 77 -6.29 5.92 27.88
CA GLY A 77 -6.78 4.59 28.25
C GLY A 77 -8.24 4.34 27.87
N ASP A 78 -8.81 5.13 26.95
CA ASP A 78 -10.21 5.06 26.56
C ASP A 78 -10.50 3.81 25.71
N VAL A 79 -11.18 2.84 26.33
CA VAL A 79 -11.50 1.55 25.70
C VAL A 79 -12.62 1.68 24.67
N ASP A 80 -13.50 2.66 24.78
CA ASP A 80 -14.60 2.87 23.83
C ASP A 80 -14.04 3.39 22.50
N ILE A 81 -13.12 4.36 22.55
CA ILE A 81 -12.40 4.81 21.35
C ILE A 81 -11.59 3.65 20.74
N ALA A 82 -10.91 2.86 21.58
CA ALA A 82 -10.15 1.70 21.13
C ALA A 82 -11.02 0.69 20.38
N LYS A 83 -12.27 0.51 20.82
CA LYS A 83 -13.26 -0.35 20.18
C LYS A 83 -13.71 0.23 18.84
N THR A 84 -14.01 1.53 18.77
CA THR A 84 -14.41 2.19 17.52
C THR A 84 -13.35 2.00 16.43
N VAL A 85 -12.06 2.24 16.73
CA VAL A 85 -10.97 2.06 15.76
C VAL A 85 -10.91 0.62 15.23
N ARG A 86 -11.19 -0.37 16.08
CA ARG A 86 -11.16 -1.79 15.71
C ARG A 86 -12.36 -2.23 14.89
N GLU A 87 -13.53 -1.61 15.09
CA GLU A 87 -14.78 -1.99 14.41
C GLU A 87 -14.91 -1.38 13.01
N THR A 88 -14.21 -0.28 12.76
CA THR A 88 -14.25 0.47 11.50
C THR A 88 -13.08 0.12 10.57
N ASP A 89 -12.37 -0.98 10.84
CA ASP A 89 -11.18 -1.42 10.11
C ASP A 89 -11.44 -1.82 8.65
N ALA A 90 -12.58 -2.48 8.40
CA ALA A 90 -12.98 -2.93 7.06
C ALA A 90 -13.16 -1.76 6.06
N GLU A 91 -13.28 -0.53 6.55
CA GLU A 91 -13.35 0.67 5.71
C GLU A 91 -12.00 0.93 5.02
N ILE A 92 -10.88 0.74 5.71
CA ILE A 92 -9.53 0.89 5.14
C ILE A 92 -9.28 -0.18 4.07
N ASP A 93 -9.64 -1.43 4.35
CA ASP A 93 -9.55 -2.54 3.38
C ASP A 93 -10.34 -2.24 2.11
N ALA A 94 -11.55 -1.69 2.25
CA ALA A 94 -12.37 -1.30 1.12
C ALA A 94 -11.73 -0.17 0.30
N MET A 95 -11.19 0.86 0.97
CA MET A 95 -10.48 1.97 0.31
C MET A 95 -9.23 1.50 -0.44
N GLN A 96 -8.45 0.59 0.17
CA GLN A 96 -7.30 -0.03 -0.48
C GLN A 96 -7.73 -0.76 -1.77
N ALA A 97 -8.74 -1.62 -1.66
CA ALA A 97 -9.27 -2.36 -2.81
C ALA A 97 -9.78 -1.41 -3.90
N GLU A 98 -10.38 -0.27 -3.55
CA GLU A 98 -10.80 0.74 -4.52
C GLU A 98 -9.62 1.39 -5.27
N VAL A 99 -8.53 1.69 -4.55
CA VAL A 99 -7.29 2.23 -5.14
C VAL A 99 -6.66 1.21 -6.07
N GLU A 100 -6.48 -0.03 -5.62
CA GLU A 100 -5.89 -1.11 -6.43
C GLU A 100 -6.71 -1.39 -7.70
N ASN A 101 -8.03 -1.46 -7.58
CA ASN A 101 -8.91 -1.66 -8.72
C ASN A 101 -8.83 -0.50 -9.73
N GLU A 102 -8.65 0.73 -9.25
CA GLU A 102 -8.46 1.90 -10.13
C GLU A 102 -7.13 1.80 -10.89
N CYS A 103 -6.05 1.42 -10.20
CA CYS A 103 -4.74 1.14 -10.78
C CYS A 103 -4.82 0.06 -11.87
N MET A 104 -5.47 -1.07 -11.60
CA MET A 104 -5.61 -2.17 -12.57
C MET A 104 -6.38 -1.73 -13.82
N ARG A 105 -7.46 -0.96 -13.64
CA ARG A 105 -8.21 -0.39 -14.77
C ARG A 105 -7.37 0.60 -15.57
N LEU A 106 -6.54 1.43 -14.93
CA LEU A 106 -5.64 2.37 -15.63
C LEU A 106 -4.59 1.63 -16.46
N LEU A 107 -4.00 0.57 -15.90
CA LEU A 107 -3.05 -0.29 -16.64
C LEU A 107 -3.72 -1.00 -17.83
N ALA A 108 -4.96 -1.46 -17.66
CA ALA A 108 -5.71 -2.16 -18.70
C ALA A 108 -6.14 -1.27 -19.88
N LEU A 109 -6.35 0.03 -19.67
CA LEU A 109 -6.73 0.97 -20.74
C LEU A 109 -5.61 1.17 -21.78
N GLY A 110 -4.36 0.86 -21.44
CA GLY A 110 -3.19 1.02 -22.29
C GLY A 110 -2.70 2.46 -22.39
N ALA A 111 -1.39 2.60 -22.63
CA ALA A 111 -0.67 3.87 -22.87
C ALA A 111 -0.54 4.89 -21.70
N PRO A 112 -0.31 4.49 -20.43
CA PRO A 112 0.19 5.45 -19.44
C PRO A 112 1.60 5.92 -19.85
N VAL A 113 1.86 7.22 -19.79
CA VAL A 113 3.23 7.73 -19.97
C VAL A 113 4.06 7.45 -18.70
N ALA A 114 5.36 7.72 -18.75
CA ALA A 114 6.27 7.39 -17.64
C ALA A 114 5.81 7.97 -16.28
N SER A 115 5.31 9.21 -16.24
CA SER A 115 4.79 9.83 -15.00
C SER A 115 3.56 9.11 -14.47
N ASP A 116 2.63 8.74 -15.34
CA ASP A 116 1.39 8.04 -14.96
C ASP A 116 1.71 6.65 -14.42
N LEU A 117 2.66 5.94 -15.06
CA LEU A 117 3.09 4.63 -14.59
C LEU A 117 3.75 4.72 -13.20
N ARG A 118 4.58 5.73 -12.95
CA ARG A 118 5.15 5.95 -11.60
C ARG A 118 4.05 6.19 -10.57
N LEU A 119 3.05 7.02 -10.89
CA LEU A 119 1.92 7.25 -10.00
C LEU A 119 1.13 5.97 -9.72
N ILE A 120 0.82 5.17 -10.74
CA ILE A 120 0.09 3.91 -10.56
C ILE A 120 0.88 2.95 -9.66
N LEU A 121 2.19 2.81 -9.89
CA LEU A 121 3.04 1.92 -9.10
C LEU A 121 3.20 2.42 -7.65
N SER A 122 3.45 3.71 -7.45
CA SER A 122 3.50 4.31 -6.12
C SER A 122 2.16 4.20 -5.40
N ALA A 123 1.03 4.40 -6.08
CA ALA A 123 -0.28 4.30 -5.47
C ALA A 123 -0.56 2.89 -4.92
N ILE A 124 -0.21 1.83 -5.65
CA ILE A 124 -0.32 0.44 -5.17
C ILE A 124 0.53 0.22 -3.92
N ARG A 125 1.79 0.66 -3.94
CA ARG A 125 2.69 0.45 -2.79
C ARG A 125 2.23 1.24 -1.57
N ILE A 126 1.95 2.52 -1.76
CA ILE A 126 1.52 3.41 -0.69
C ILE A 126 0.19 2.97 -0.11
N SER A 127 -0.79 2.52 -0.91
CA SER A 127 -2.05 2.01 -0.36
C SER A 127 -1.84 0.80 0.54
N ASN A 128 -0.91 -0.10 0.18
CA ASN A 128 -0.57 -1.26 1.00
C ASN A 128 0.11 -0.84 2.30
N GLU A 129 1.01 0.14 2.24
CA GLU A 129 1.65 0.66 3.45
C GLU A 129 0.67 1.41 4.37
N LEU A 130 -0.31 2.13 3.81
CA LEU A 130 -1.37 2.78 4.57
C LEU A 130 -2.27 1.76 5.30
N GLU A 131 -2.65 0.66 4.67
CA GLU A 131 -3.38 -0.42 5.33
C GLU A 131 -2.57 -1.01 6.48
N ARG A 132 -1.29 -1.32 6.26
CA ARG A 132 -0.41 -1.84 7.32
C ARG A 132 -0.30 -0.89 8.51
N ILE A 133 -0.29 0.42 8.29
CA ILE A 133 -0.30 1.43 9.37
C ILE A 133 -1.62 1.37 10.15
N ALA A 134 -2.77 1.33 9.46
CA ALA A 134 -4.07 1.21 10.12
C ALA A 134 -4.16 -0.05 10.99
N ASP A 135 -3.62 -1.15 10.49
CA ASP A 135 -3.62 -2.44 11.16
C ASP A 135 -2.69 -2.44 12.40
N MET A 136 -1.58 -1.70 12.34
CA MET A 136 -0.76 -1.41 13.53
C MET A 136 -1.54 -0.56 14.55
N ALA A 137 -2.35 0.41 14.13
CA ALA A 137 -3.10 1.31 15.01
C ALA A 137 -4.21 0.56 15.76
N LYS A 138 -4.97 -0.25 15.05
CA LYS A 138 -5.91 -1.24 15.59
C LYS A 138 -5.23 -2.20 16.55
N GLY A 139 -4.03 -2.67 16.17
CA GLY A 139 -3.18 -3.50 17.01
C GLY A 139 -2.86 -2.83 18.35
N SER A 140 -2.47 -1.56 18.34
CA SER A 140 -2.15 -0.79 19.56
C SER A 140 -3.39 -0.62 20.43
N CYS A 141 -4.54 -0.27 19.84
CA CYS A 141 -5.82 -0.17 20.55
C CYS A 141 -6.18 -1.47 21.29
N LYS A 142 -6.03 -2.62 20.62
CA LYS A 142 -6.27 -3.94 21.24
C LYS A 142 -5.36 -4.21 22.46
N ARG A 143 -4.13 -3.72 22.43
CA ARG A 143 -3.14 -3.90 23.51
C ARG A 143 -3.45 -3.00 24.69
N VAL A 144 -3.83 -1.75 24.43
CA VAL A 144 -4.30 -0.81 25.46
C VAL A 144 -5.54 -1.35 26.15
N THR A 145 -6.54 -1.87 25.42
CA THR A 145 -7.74 -2.46 26.04
C THR A 145 -7.39 -3.54 27.07
N LYS A 146 -6.52 -4.49 26.71
CA LYS A 146 -6.09 -5.56 27.63
C LYS A 146 -5.38 -5.02 28.87
N LEU A 147 -4.61 -3.96 28.68
CA LEU A 147 -3.82 -3.34 29.74
C LEU A 147 -4.73 -2.56 30.72
N VAL A 148 -5.77 -1.90 30.22
CA VAL A 148 -6.78 -1.22 31.04
C VAL A 148 -7.62 -2.24 31.82
N GLU A 149 -8.04 -3.32 31.16
CA GLU A 149 -8.83 -4.40 31.78
C GLU A 149 -8.06 -5.14 32.89
N SER A 150 -6.73 -5.17 32.85
CA SER A 150 -5.91 -5.80 33.90
C SER A 150 -5.81 -4.96 35.19
N GLY A 151 -6.21 -3.69 35.15
CA GLY A 151 -6.34 -2.81 36.31
C GLY A 151 -5.03 -2.26 36.89
N SER A 152 -3.86 -2.62 36.35
CA SER A 152 -2.57 -2.07 36.77
C SER A 152 -1.70 -1.73 35.56
N TYR A 153 -1.64 -0.43 35.24
CA TYR A 153 -0.78 0.05 34.16
C TYR A 153 -0.25 1.45 34.43
N ARG A 154 0.92 1.72 33.86
CA ARG A 154 1.53 3.04 33.80
C ARG A 154 2.24 3.15 32.46
N PHE A 155 1.78 4.05 31.60
CA PHE A 155 2.49 4.33 30.36
C PHE A 155 3.75 5.16 30.67
N PRO A 156 4.94 4.77 30.17
CA PRO A 156 6.12 5.61 30.27
C PRO A 156 5.97 6.86 29.39
N PRO A 157 6.50 8.03 29.81
CA PRO A 157 6.49 9.24 28.99
C PRO A 157 7.05 9.02 27.58
N ALA A 158 8.15 8.25 27.46
CA ALA A 158 8.75 7.91 26.18
C ALA A 158 7.78 7.21 25.20
N LEU A 159 6.80 6.43 25.69
CA LEU A 159 5.79 5.82 24.81
C LEU A 159 4.80 6.85 24.26
N LEU A 160 4.43 7.85 25.06
CA LEU A 160 3.54 8.93 24.64
C LEU A 160 4.24 9.81 23.60
N ASP A 161 5.50 10.16 23.86
CA ASP A 161 6.34 10.92 22.94
C ASP A 161 6.53 10.15 21.62
N MET A 162 6.72 8.82 21.70
CA MET A 162 6.86 7.96 20.54
C MET A 162 5.59 7.93 19.69
N ALA A 163 4.43 7.79 20.34
CA ALA A 163 3.14 7.77 19.67
C ALA A 163 2.86 9.08 18.92
N GLU A 164 3.14 10.23 19.54
CA GLU A 164 2.95 11.54 18.90
C GLU A 164 3.98 11.82 17.80
N ALA A 165 5.23 11.38 17.98
CA ALA A 165 6.26 11.47 16.95
C ALA A 165 5.87 10.67 15.69
N THR A 166 5.42 9.42 15.85
CA THR A 166 4.96 8.59 14.74
C THR A 166 3.75 9.21 14.03
N ARG A 167 2.79 9.78 14.79
CA ARG A 167 1.65 10.51 14.21
C ARG A 167 2.10 11.71 13.39
N THR A 168 3.06 12.48 13.90
CA THR A 168 3.62 13.63 13.19
C THR A 168 4.31 13.20 11.89
N MET A 169 5.12 12.14 11.93
CA MET A 169 5.74 11.57 10.73
C MET A 169 4.71 11.16 9.67
N LEU A 170 3.59 10.53 10.08
CA LEU A 170 2.51 10.15 9.16
C LEU A 170 1.87 11.39 8.51
N ARG A 171 1.54 12.40 9.30
CA ARG A 171 0.98 13.65 8.78
C ARG A 171 1.94 14.29 7.78
N ASP A 172 3.22 14.38 8.12
CA ASP A 172 4.22 15.02 7.27
C ASP A 172 4.42 14.24 5.96
N VAL A 173 4.41 12.90 5.98
CA VAL A 173 4.54 12.11 4.75
C VAL A 173 3.31 12.25 3.84
N LEU A 174 2.11 12.40 4.41
CA LEU A 174 0.89 12.66 3.64
C LEU A 174 0.90 14.08 3.03
N VAL A 175 1.42 15.07 3.75
CA VAL A 175 1.66 16.42 3.22
C VAL A 175 2.67 16.37 2.07
N ALA A 176 3.79 15.64 2.24
CA ALA A 176 4.80 15.46 1.22
C ALA A 176 4.23 14.77 -0.04
N LEU A 177 3.42 13.72 0.15
CA LEU A 177 2.74 13.01 -0.95
C LEU A 177 1.77 13.92 -1.70
N SER A 178 0.97 14.72 -0.98
CA SER A 178 0.04 15.67 -1.59
C SER A 178 0.77 16.70 -2.45
N ASN A 179 1.84 17.28 -1.90
CA ASN A 179 2.60 18.38 -2.50
C ASN A 179 3.73 17.95 -3.44
N GLU A 180 3.98 16.64 -3.60
CA GLU A 180 5.13 16.11 -4.35
C GLU A 180 6.48 16.59 -3.80
N ASP A 181 6.60 16.71 -2.49
CA ASP A 181 7.79 17.25 -1.83
C ASP A 181 8.81 16.15 -1.48
N ALA A 182 9.69 15.85 -2.43
CA ALA A 182 10.77 14.89 -2.24
C ALA A 182 11.77 15.30 -1.14
N LYS A 183 11.93 16.60 -0.84
CA LYS A 183 12.88 17.05 0.19
C LYS A 183 12.34 16.75 1.58
N LEU A 184 11.06 17.05 1.81
CA LEU A 184 10.38 16.70 3.06
C LEU A 184 10.41 15.18 3.30
N CYS A 185 10.26 14.36 2.25
CA CYS A 185 10.43 12.91 2.38
C CYS A 185 11.81 12.49 2.90
N LEU A 186 12.89 13.16 2.49
CA LEU A 186 14.24 12.85 2.98
C LEU A 186 14.42 13.26 4.45
N GLU A 187 13.79 14.35 4.89
CA GLU A 187 13.80 14.80 6.29
C GLU A 187 13.02 13.82 7.19
N ILE A 188 11.86 13.36 6.74
CA ILE A 188 11.06 12.35 7.46
C ILE A 188 11.85 11.07 7.66
N ARG A 189 12.55 10.58 6.63
CA ARG A 189 13.39 9.38 6.72
C ARG A 189 14.52 9.51 7.77
N ARG A 190 15.04 10.71 8.00
CA ARG A 190 16.06 10.96 9.05
C ARG A 190 15.46 11.02 10.45
N SER A 191 14.19 11.43 10.54
CA SER A 191 13.46 11.58 11.80
C SER A 191 13.13 10.23 12.46
N ASP A 192 13.18 9.14 11.71
CA ASP A 192 12.98 7.77 12.21
C ASP A 192 13.93 7.39 13.36
N SER A 193 15.17 7.89 13.32
CA SER A 193 16.18 7.70 14.38
C SER A 193 15.72 8.19 15.76
N PHE A 194 14.80 9.17 15.81
CA PHE A 194 14.20 9.67 17.04
C PHE A 194 13.18 8.68 17.63
N VAL A 195 12.31 8.09 16.79
CA VAL A 195 11.37 7.04 17.21
C VAL A 195 12.12 5.81 17.72
N ASP A 196 13.20 5.44 17.04
CA ASP A 196 14.13 4.39 17.46
C ASP A 196 14.73 4.62 18.86
N ALA A 197 15.09 5.87 19.17
CA ALA A 197 15.61 6.24 20.48
C ALA A 197 14.54 6.10 21.57
N LEU A 198 13.33 6.59 21.31
CA LEU A 198 12.20 6.46 22.24
C LEU A 198 11.82 4.99 22.46
N ASN A 199 11.85 4.15 21.42
CA ASN A 199 11.59 2.72 21.55
C ASN A 199 12.60 2.05 22.51
N ARG A 200 13.89 2.43 22.42
CA ARG A 200 14.92 1.94 23.36
C ARG A 200 14.63 2.39 24.79
N GLU A 201 14.18 3.62 24.99
CA GLU A 201 13.80 4.14 26.31
C GLU A 201 12.60 3.40 26.89
N VAL A 202 11.56 3.12 26.09
CA VAL A 202 10.42 2.28 26.50
C VAL A 202 10.89 0.89 26.91
N MET A 203 11.86 0.33 26.18
CA MET A 203 12.42 -0.99 26.47
C MET A 203 13.17 -1.01 27.81
N LEU A 204 14.00 0.00 28.07
CA LEU A 204 14.73 0.14 29.33
C LEU A 204 13.77 0.37 30.51
N TRP A 205 12.80 1.26 30.35
CA TRP A 205 11.78 1.51 31.37
C TRP A 205 11.02 0.24 31.75
N SER A 206 10.61 -0.54 30.74
CA SER A 206 9.87 -1.79 30.97
C SER A 206 10.71 -2.83 31.73
N ARG A 207 12.01 -2.93 31.43
CA ARG A 207 12.93 -3.84 32.15
C ARG A 207 13.08 -3.44 33.62
N GLU A 208 13.24 -2.15 33.89
CA GLU A 208 13.35 -1.63 35.25
C GLU A 208 12.05 -1.88 36.03
N TRP A 209 10.89 -1.64 35.42
CA TRP A 209 9.60 -1.85 36.08
C TRP A 209 9.37 -3.33 36.45
N ILE A 210 9.73 -4.26 35.56
CA ILE A 210 9.67 -5.71 35.83
C ILE A 210 10.57 -6.10 37.02
N THR A 211 11.75 -5.48 37.11
CA THR A 211 12.72 -5.75 38.19
C THR A 211 12.21 -5.24 39.54
N GLN A 212 11.52 -4.10 39.55
CA GLN A 212 10.94 -3.51 40.75
C GLN A 212 9.68 -4.24 41.22
N ASP A 213 8.86 -4.75 40.30
CA ASP A 213 7.64 -5.50 40.59
C ASP A 213 7.41 -6.62 39.56
N VAL A 214 7.63 -7.87 39.96
CA VAL A 214 7.45 -9.05 39.09
C VAL A 214 6.00 -9.21 38.60
N HIS A 215 5.01 -8.71 39.35
CA HIS A 215 3.60 -8.77 38.96
C HIS A 215 3.29 -7.82 37.78
N SER A 216 4.16 -6.84 37.51
CA SER A 216 4.03 -5.93 36.37
C SER A 216 4.43 -6.56 35.02
N THR A 217 4.99 -7.77 35.01
CA THR A 217 5.50 -8.45 33.79
C THR A 217 4.48 -8.48 32.65
N ALA A 218 3.23 -8.86 32.94
CA ALA A 218 2.20 -8.93 31.90
C ALA A 218 1.89 -7.54 31.31
N ALA A 219 1.80 -6.51 32.15
CA ALA A 219 1.57 -5.14 31.72
C ALA A 219 2.75 -4.58 30.91
N ALA A 220 3.98 -4.84 31.36
CA ALA A 220 5.20 -4.44 30.65
C ALA A 220 5.29 -5.08 29.26
N ILE A 221 4.89 -6.35 29.10
CA ILE A 221 4.83 -7.02 27.78
C ILE A 221 3.82 -6.32 26.85
N GLU A 222 2.65 -5.93 27.35
CA GLU A 222 1.67 -5.20 26.53
C GLU A 222 2.19 -3.79 26.15
N ILE A 223 2.90 -3.09 27.06
CA ILE A 223 3.57 -1.81 26.78
C ILE A 223 4.65 -1.95 25.69
N LEU A 224 5.53 -2.94 25.81
CA LEU A 224 6.55 -3.24 24.79
C LEU A 224 5.89 -3.54 23.43
N ALA A 225 4.78 -4.27 23.44
CA ALA A 225 4.04 -4.59 22.23
C ALA A 225 3.39 -3.34 21.60
N ILE A 226 2.99 -2.34 22.39
CA ILE A 226 2.51 -1.04 21.87
C ILE A 226 3.69 -0.27 21.26
N GLY A 227 4.81 -0.15 21.97
CA GLY A 227 6.02 0.51 21.46
C GLY A 227 6.49 -0.07 20.12
N GLN A 228 6.59 -1.40 20.02
CA GLN A 228 6.96 -2.06 18.76
C GLN A 228 6.02 -1.73 17.59
N ARG A 229 4.73 -1.47 17.85
CA ARG A 229 3.80 -1.10 16.76
C ARG A 229 4.06 0.30 16.25
N PHE A 230 4.35 1.26 17.13
CA PHE A 230 4.70 2.62 16.72
C PHE A 230 6.05 2.69 16.00
N GLU A 231 7.01 1.84 16.36
CA GLU A 231 8.29 1.73 15.63
C GLU A 231 8.05 1.17 14.22
N ARG A 232 7.31 0.07 14.10
CA ARG A 232 6.93 -0.46 12.78
C ARG A 232 6.14 0.52 11.93
N MET A 233 5.27 1.33 12.54
CA MET A 233 4.58 2.41 11.82
C MET A 233 5.57 3.44 11.29
N ALA A 234 6.55 3.87 12.10
CA ALA A 234 7.58 4.82 11.68
C ALA A 234 8.40 4.28 10.51
N ASP A 235 8.83 3.01 10.59
CA ASP A 235 9.47 2.29 9.48
C ASP A 235 8.63 2.35 8.21
N ILE A 236 7.35 1.98 8.29
CA ILE A 236 6.43 1.99 7.15
C ILE A 236 6.25 3.41 6.59
N ILE A 237 6.19 4.43 7.45
CA ILE A 237 6.13 5.84 7.02
C ILE A 237 7.38 6.21 6.22
N THR A 238 8.57 5.72 6.62
CA THR A 238 9.79 5.93 5.81
C THR A 238 9.72 5.23 4.44
N GLN A 239 9.00 4.11 4.34
CA GLN A 239 8.74 3.41 3.07
C GLN A 239 7.85 4.25 2.16
N ILE A 240 6.74 4.82 2.69
CA ILE A 240 5.88 5.76 1.96
C ILE A 240 6.67 6.98 1.48
N ALA A 241 7.56 7.53 2.32
CA ALA A 241 8.43 8.64 1.93
C ALA A 241 9.34 8.25 0.76
N GLY A 242 9.87 7.02 0.76
CA GLY A 242 10.67 6.48 -0.34
C GLY A 242 9.88 6.32 -1.64
N ASP A 243 8.67 5.77 -1.58
CA ASP A 243 7.80 5.62 -2.75
C ASP A 243 7.29 6.98 -3.28
N THR A 244 7.18 7.98 -2.42
CA THR A 244 6.90 9.37 -2.79
C THR A 244 8.08 10.01 -3.52
N VAL A 245 9.32 9.80 -3.06
CA VAL A 245 10.52 10.24 -3.82
C VAL A 245 10.57 9.56 -5.19
N PHE A 246 10.26 8.27 -5.26
CA PHE A 246 10.18 7.56 -6.53
C PHE A 246 9.11 8.15 -7.46
N LEU A 247 7.93 8.51 -6.94
CA LEU A 247 6.87 9.16 -7.69
C LEU A 247 7.37 10.46 -8.36
N VAL A 248 8.04 11.30 -7.58
CA VAL A 248 8.48 12.64 -8.00
C VAL A 248 9.72 12.55 -8.90
N GLU A 249 10.80 11.94 -8.39
CA GLU A 249 12.12 11.95 -9.02
C GLU A 249 12.36 10.76 -9.95
N GLY A 250 11.61 9.66 -9.81
CA GLY A 250 11.86 8.41 -10.53
C GLY A 250 13.05 7.61 -10.01
N ARG A 251 13.62 8.03 -8.89
CA ARG A 251 14.75 7.38 -8.23
C ARG A 251 14.24 6.47 -7.13
N ILE A 252 14.71 5.23 -7.11
CA ILE A 252 14.42 4.28 -6.04
C ILE A 252 15.42 4.50 -4.91
N LEU A 253 14.92 4.90 -3.74
CA LEU A 253 15.72 4.95 -2.52
C LEU A 253 15.79 3.56 -1.88
N ARG A 254 16.99 3.12 -1.48
CA ARG A 254 17.19 1.88 -0.72
C ARG A 254 17.55 2.23 0.73
N HIS A 255 17.10 1.41 1.67
CA HIS A 255 17.50 1.53 3.07
C HIS A 255 19.02 1.42 3.18
N GLY A 256 19.67 2.43 3.79
CA GLY A 256 21.12 2.50 3.99
C GLY A 256 21.93 3.19 2.88
N ALA A 257 21.29 3.67 1.81
CA ALA A 257 21.95 4.53 0.82
C ALA A 257 21.45 5.97 1.01
N GLU A 258 22.16 6.72 1.87
CA GLU A 258 22.04 8.19 1.96
C GLU A 258 22.76 8.86 0.77
#